data_AF-A0A7S2GA69-F1
#
_entry.id   AF-A0A7S2GA69-F1
#
_cell.length_a   1.000
_cell.length_b   1.000
_cell.length_c   1.000
_cell.angle_alpha   90.00
_cell.angle_beta   90.00
_cell.angle_gamma   90.00
#
_symmetry.space_group_name_H-M   'P 1'
#
loop_
_entity.id
_entity.type
_entity.pdbx_description
1 polymer ?
#
loop_
_entity_poly.entity_id
_entity_poly.type
_entity_poly.pdbx_seq_one_letter_code
_entity_poly.pdbx_strand_id
1 'polypeptide(L)'
;GMAKATGCLHSVSAELREQLTELKEQGRRLFKPELGGDRAIWEERPLPELLWRYAAADVDVLFAMYDELAPQVDACKAQEVSERRLGRHLQRDTLETGPHRDFPVPSDFQTVFVKGKALLRTSDADLAWHLSKFGKVSAVPHRECSGDFAFAFVEFAEVSGALTAVRESAKAKHRGRLGSVQWPKRVGAFIEDYLTI
;
A
#
# COMPACT_ATOMS: atom_id res chain seq x y z
N GLY A 1 -2.28 -15.32 -4.73
CA GLY A 1 -1.46 -15.61 -3.55
C GLY A 1 -1.63 -17.06 -3.15
N MET A 2 -2.68 -17.38 -2.39
CA MET A 2 -2.85 -18.69 -1.77
C MET A 2 -3.51 -19.77 -2.64
N ALA A 3 -4.48 -19.42 -3.50
CA ALA A 3 -5.10 -20.37 -4.44
C ALA A 3 -4.08 -21.03 -5.40
N LYS A 4 -3.00 -20.31 -5.71
CA LYS A 4 -1.89 -20.84 -6.49
C LYS A 4 -1.01 -21.79 -5.66
N ALA A 5 -0.94 -21.57 -4.35
CA ALA A 5 -0.15 -22.39 -3.44
C ALA A 5 -0.88 -23.70 -3.07
N THR A 6 -2.18 -23.64 -2.80
CA THR A 6 -3.02 -24.83 -2.53
C THR A 6 -3.14 -25.74 -3.75
N GLY A 7 -3.04 -25.20 -4.97
CA GLY A 7 -3.00 -26.00 -6.20
C GLY A 7 -1.82 -26.97 -6.27
N CYS A 8 -0.74 -26.69 -5.53
CA CYS A 8 0.47 -27.51 -5.49
C CYS A 8 0.51 -28.53 -4.34
N LEU A 9 -0.49 -28.53 -3.44
CA LEU A 9 -0.52 -29.39 -2.26
C LEU A 9 -1.32 -30.66 -2.51
N HIS A 10 -0.67 -31.80 -2.52
CA HIS A 10 -1.29 -33.10 -2.73
C HIS A 10 -2.12 -33.53 -1.52
N SER A 11 -1.77 -33.04 -0.33
CA SER A 11 -2.49 -33.29 0.93
C SER A 11 -3.88 -32.67 0.99
N VAL A 12 -4.14 -31.63 0.17
CA VAL A 12 -5.44 -30.95 0.15
C VAL A 12 -6.33 -31.54 -0.93
N SER A 13 -7.41 -32.20 -0.52
CA SER A 13 -8.40 -32.81 -1.43
C SER A 13 -9.05 -31.78 -2.35
N ALA A 14 -9.52 -32.22 -3.52
CA ALA A 14 -10.22 -31.34 -4.46
C ALA A 14 -11.45 -30.65 -3.82
N GLU A 15 -12.20 -31.40 -3.01
CA GLU A 15 -13.36 -30.90 -2.26
C GLU A 15 -12.96 -29.81 -1.26
N LEU A 16 -11.90 -30.03 -0.46
CA LEU A 16 -11.42 -29.03 0.48
C LEU A 16 -10.90 -27.77 -0.24
N ARG A 17 -10.27 -27.92 -1.41
CA ARG A 17 -9.86 -26.76 -2.24
C ARG A 17 -11.05 -25.95 -2.72
N GLU A 18 -12.14 -26.61 -3.10
CA GLU A 18 -13.38 -25.95 -3.53
C GLU A 18 -14.02 -25.20 -2.35
N GLN A 19 -14.16 -25.85 -1.20
CA GLN A 19 -14.66 -25.24 0.04
C GLN A 19 -13.84 -24.02 0.46
N LEU A 20 -12.51 -24.12 0.43
CA LEU A 20 -11.60 -23.01 0.73
C LEU A 20 -11.73 -21.88 -0.29
N THR A 21 -11.90 -22.22 -1.58
CA THR A 21 -12.08 -21.21 -2.63
C THR A 21 -13.38 -20.43 -2.42
N GLU A 22 -14.47 -21.13 -2.10
CA GLU A 22 -15.76 -20.52 -1.82
C GLU A 22 -15.71 -19.64 -0.55
N LEU A 23 -15.20 -20.17 0.56
CA LEU A 23 -15.04 -19.43 1.82
C LEU A 23 -14.22 -18.16 1.61
N LYS A 24 -13.15 -18.24 0.80
CA LYS A 24 -12.31 -17.08 0.49
C LYS A 24 -12.96 -16.05 -0.41
N GLU A 25 -13.84 -16.48 -1.30
CA GLU A 25 -14.61 -15.55 -2.11
C GLU A 25 -15.66 -14.84 -1.26
N GLN A 26 -16.36 -15.56 -0.38
CA GLN A 26 -17.33 -14.99 0.57
C GLN A 26 -16.66 -13.98 1.52
N GLY A 27 -15.55 -14.33 2.16
CA GLY A 27 -14.81 -13.42 3.04
C GLY A 27 -14.24 -12.20 2.31
N ARG A 28 -13.75 -12.37 1.07
CA ARG A 28 -13.24 -11.25 0.26
C ARG A 28 -14.31 -10.23 -0.08
N ARG A 29 -15.55 -10.68 -0.34
CA ARG A 29 -16.69 -9.78 -0.57
C ARG A 29 -16.99 -8.93 0.64
N LEU A 30 -16.82 -9.45 1.85
CA LEU A 30 -16.98 -8.66 3.08
C LEU A 30 -15.83 -7.66 3.30
N PHE A 31 -14.64 -7.94 2.77
CA PHE A 31 -13.44 -7.13 3.00
C PHE A 31 -13.20 -6.04 1.95
N LYS A 32 -13.61 -6.23 0.70
CA LYS A 32 -13.31 -5.32 -0.41
C LYS A 32 -14.49 -4.40 -0.74
N PRO A 33 -14.42 -3.09 -0.43
CA PRO A 33 -15.54 -2.17 -0.69
C PRO A 33 -16.01 -2.17 -2.14
N GLU A 34 -15.07 -2.26 -3.09
CA GLU A 34 -15.37 -2.33 -4.52
C GLU A 34 -16.08 -3.62 -4.98
N LEU A 35 -16.14 -4.64 -4.12
CA LEU A 35 -16.84 -5.92 -4.35
C LEU A 35 -18.05 -6.10 -3.41
N GLY A 36 -18.56 -5.01 -2.82
CA GLY A 36 -19.69 -5.03 -1.89
C GLY A 36 -19.32 -5.19 -0.42
N GLY A 37 -18.04 -5.03 -0.06
CA GLY A 37 -17.59 -5.02 1.33
C GLY A 37 -17.94 -3.73 2.04
N ASP A 38 -18.12 -3.81 3.36
CA ASP A 38 -18.38 -2.63 4.18
C ASP A 38 -17.28 -2.53 5.24
N ARG A 39 -16.57 -1.40 5.20
CA ARG A 39 -15.51 -1.12 6.15
C ARG A 39 -16.05 -0.92 7.57
N ALA A 40 -17.26 -0.40 7.73
CA ALA A 40 -17.89 -0.26 9.04
C ALA A 40 -18.09 -1.63 9.71
N ILE A 41 -18.56 -2.63 8.94
CA ILE A 41 -18.70 -4.02 9.41
C ILE A 41 -17.35 -4.61 9.87
N TRP A 42 -16.24 -4.24 9.23
CA TRP A 42 -14.91 -4.67 9.66
C TRP A 42 -14.42 -3.97 10.92
N GLU A 43 -14.83 -2.72 11.16
CA GLU A 43 -14.46 -1.96 12.35
C GLU A 43 -15.33 -2.33 13.55
N GLU A 44 -16.52 -2.88 13.30
CA GLU A 44 -17.36 -3.47 14.34
C GLU A 44 -16.71 -4.72 14.97
N ARG A 45 -16.81 -4.81 16.29
CA ARG A 45 -16.34 -5.94 17.10
C ARG A 45 -17.51 -6.47 17.92
N PRO A 46 -17.69 -7.79 18.03
CA PRO A 46 -16.90 -8.86 17.39
C PRO A 46 -17.12 -8.93 15.87
N LEU A 47 -16.12 -9.41 15.12
CA LEU A 47 -16.25 -9.59 13.67
C LEU A 47 -17.28 -10.70 13.37
N PRO A 48 -17.99 -10.63 12.24
CA PRO A 48 -18.80 -11.73 11.74
C PRO A 48 -18.01 -13.05 11.69
N GLU A 49 -18.64 -14.14 12.13
CA GLU A 49 -18.02 -15.48 12.20
C GLU A 49 -17.40 -15.92 10.86
N LEU A 50 -18.02 -15.53 9.74
CA LEU A 50 -17.52 -15.82 8.40
C LEU A 50 -16.10 -15.25 8.16
N LEU A 51 -15.79 -14.07 8.72
CA LEU A 51 -14.45 -13.48 8.65
C LEU A 51 -13.45 -14.20 9.56
N TRP A 52 -13.91 -14.73 10.69
CA TRP A 52 -13.07 -15.59 11.53
C TRP A 52 -12.72 -16.89 10.82
N ARG A 53 -13.72 -17.56 10.22
CA ARG A 53 -13.51 -18.79 9.44
C ARG A 53 -12.60 -18.54 8.24
N TYR A 54 -12.77 -17.42 7.55
CA TYR A 54 -11.87 -16.98 6.48
C TYR A 54 -10.42 -16.87 6.98
N ALA A 55 -10.20 -16.18 8.10
CA ALA A 55 -8.85 -15.99 8.65
C ALA A 55 -8.24 -17.29 9.18
N ALA A 56 -9.03 -18.13 9.83
CA ALA A 56 -8.60 -19.45 10.32
C ALA A 56 -8.20 -20.37 9.17
N ALA A 57 -8.99 -20.42 8.09
CA ALA A 57 -8.69 -21.21 6.91
C ALA A 57 -7.34 -20.82 6.27
N ASP A 58 -6.98 -19.55 6.28
CA ASP A 58 -5.68 -19.08 5.78
C ASP A 58 -4.52 -19.61 6.63
N VAL A 59 -4.71 -19.71 7.95
CA VAL A 59 -3.72 -20.27 8.88
C VAL A 59 -3.62 -21.78 8.75
N ASP A 60 -4.74 -22.49 8.66
CA ASP A 60 -4.78 -23.95 8.50
C ASP A 60 -4.08 -24.38 7.21
N VAL A 61 -4.33 -23.66 6.11
CA VAL A 61 -3.65 -23.90 4.83
C VAL A 61 -2.15 -23.66 4.93
N LEU A 62 -1.71 -22.63 5.66
CA LEU A 62 -0.28 -22.36 5.85
C LEU A 62 0.41 -23.50 6.62
N PHE A 63 -0.25 -24.08 7.62
CA PHE A 63 0.29 -25.24 8.34
C PHE A 63 0.33 -26.49 7.45
N ALA A 64 -0.74 -26.78 6.70
CA ALA A 64 -0.74 -27.89 5.74
C ALA A 64 0.36 -27.73 4.68
N MET A 65 0.57 -26.50 4.18
CA MET A 65 1.68 -26.19 3.28
C MET A 65 3.03 -26.45 3.93
N TYR A 66 3.20 -26.04 5.19
CA TYR A 66 4.43 -26.24 5.91
C TYR A 66 4.72 -27.74 6.08
N ASP A 67 3.75 -28.53 6.53
CA ASP A 67 3.94 -29.96 6.74
C ASP A 67 4.30 -30.72 5.46
N GLU A 68 3.70 -30.37 4.32
CA GLU A 68 3.99 -31.01 3.03
C GLU A 68 5.32 -30.56 2.40
N LEU A 69 5.67 -29.28 2.56
CA LEU A 69 6.83 -28.69 1.89
C LEU A 69 8.09 -28.69 2.76
N ALA A 70 7.99 -28.66 4.08
CA ALA A 70 9.13 -28.63 4.99
C ALA A 70 10.12 -29.79 4.77
N PRO A 71 9.69 -31.04 4.50
CA PRO A 71 10.63 -32.12 4.19
C PRO A 71 11.42 -31.91 2.88
N GLN A 72 10.89 -31.10 1.96
CA GLN A 72 11.48 -30.83 0.64
C GLN A 72 12.35 -29.57 0.63
N VAL A 73 12.27 -28.77 1.69
CA VAL A 73 12.98 -27.50 1.80
C VAL A 73 14.00 -27.61 2.91
N ASP A 74 15.27 -27.46 2.57
CA ASP A 74 16.35 -27.36 3.56
C ASP A 74 16.06 -26.20 4.53
N ALA A 75 15.93 -26.53 5.82
CA ALA A 75 15.52 -25.57 6.85
C ALA A 75 16.47 -24.37 6.95
N CYS A 76 17.78 -24.60 6.77
CA CYS A 76 18.79 -23.55 6.79
C CYS A 76 18.59 -22.59 5.61
N LYS A 77 18.36 -23.10 4.40
CA LYS A 77 18.02 -22.28 3.22
C LYS A 77 16.68 -21.56 3.36
N ALA A 78 15.66 -22.21 3.94
CA ALA A 78 14.37 -21.58 4.20
C ALA A 78 14.51 -20.37 5.13
N GLN A 79 15.26 -20.55 6.22
CA GLN A 79 15.59 -19.50 7.17
C GLN A 79 16.39 -18.40 6.49
N GLU A 80 17.45 -18.72 5.75
CA GLU A 80 18.28 -17.74 5.05
C GLU A 80 17.46 -16.90 4.04
N VAL A 81 16.58 -17.54 3.25
CA VAL A 81 15.71 -16.83 2.32
C VAL A 81 14.72 -15.93 3.07
N SER A 82 14.20 -16.39 4.21
CA SER A 82 13.26 -15.63 5.04
C SER A 82 13.94 -14.42 5.67
N GLU A 83 15.12 -14.60 6.27
CA GLU A 83 15.96 -13.53 6.82
C GLU A 83 16.36 -12.54 5.74
N ARG A 84 16.75 -13.00 4.55
CA ARG A 84 17.09 -12.12 3.41
C ARG A 84 15.88 -11.35 2.90
N ARG A 85 14.67 -11.93 2.91
CA ARG A 85 13.44 -11.24 2.52
C ARG A 85 13.02 -10.23 3.57
N LEU A 86 13.05 -10.62 4.84
CA LEU A 86 12.75 -9.76 5.98
C LEU A 86 13.74 -8.60 6.04
N GLY A 87 15.03 -8.88 5.94
CA GLY A 87 16.10 -7.88 5.84
C GLY A 87 15.90 -6.94 4.66
N ARG A 88 15.54 -7.44 3.47
CA ARG A 88 15.16 -6.58 2.33
C ARG A 88 13.91 -5.74 2.58
N HIS A 89 12.96 -6.22 3.36
CA HIS A 89 11.78 -5.45 3.74
C HIS A 89 12.10 -4.40 4.81
N LEU A 90 12.96 -4.72 5.77
CA LEU A 90 13.42 -3.81 6.81
C LEU A 90 14.35 -2.72 6.25
N GLN A 91 15.20 -3.06 5.28
CA GLN A 91 16.10 -2.12 4.59
C GLN A 91 15.44 -1.35 3.45
N ARG A 92 14.25 -1.77 3.00
CA ARG A 92 13.43 -0.95 2.09
C ARG A 92 12.80 0.15 2.92
N ASP A 93 13.53 1.26 3.10
CA ASP A 93 12.99 2.53 3.62
C ASP A 93 11.75 3.02 2.85
N THR A 94 11.60 2.52 1.63
CA THR A 94 10.41 2.68 0.80
C THR A 94 9.67 1.36 0.66
N LEU A 95 8.66 1.17 1.52
CA LEU A 95 7.52 0.32 1.19
C LEU A 95 6.98 0.79 -0.16
N GLU A 96 7.31 0.08 -1.24
CA GLU A 96 6.63 0.14 -2.53
C GLU A 96 5.19 -0.40 -2.37
N THR A 97 4.39 0.20 -1.50
CA THR A 97 2.94 0.01 -1.53
C THR A 97 2.42 0.52 -2.86
N GLY A 98 1.59 -0.27 -3.51
CA GLY A 98 0.82 0.17 -4.66
C GLY A 98 -0.12 1.33 -4.30
N PRO A 99 -1.10 1.66 -5.16
CA PRO A 99 -2.02 2.77 -4.93
C PRO A 99 -2.93 2.62 -3.69
N HIS A 100 -2.88 1.49 -2.96
CA HIS A 100 -3.66 1.25 -1.76
C HIS A 100 -2.84 1.61 -0.51
N ARG A 101 -3.34 2.58 0.27
CA ARG A 101 -2.87 2.84 1.65
C ARG A 101 -3.59 1.88 2.58
N ASP A 102 -2.88 1.38 3.60
CA ASP A 102 -3.48 0.54 4.64
C ASP A 102 -4.38 1.34 5.60
N PHE A 103 -4.26 2.68 5.61
CA PHE A 103 -5.01 3.58 6.47
C PHE A 103 -5.65 4.73 5.66
N PRO A 104 -6.84 5.22 6.07
CA PRO A 104 -7.47 6.38 5.45
C PRO A 104 -6.57 7.61 5.60
N VAL A 105 -6.64 8.50 4.61
CA VAL A 105 -6.00 9.81 4.73
C VAL A 105 -6.78 10.61 5.77
N PRO A 106 -6.13 11.22 6.78
CA PRO A 106 -6.82 12.16 7.67
C PRO A 106 -7.59 13.21 6.87
N SER A 107 -8.80 13.55 7.29
CA SER A 107 -9.68 14.45 6.52
C SER A 107 -9.15 15.88 6.41
N ASP A 108 -8.19 16.24 7.26
CA ASP A 108 -7.48 17.51 7.33
C ASP A 108 -6.13 17.49 6.60
N PHE A 109 -5.78 16.39 5.94
CA PHE A 109 -4.45 16.22 5.37
C PHE A 109 -4.26 17.02 4.07
N GLN A 110 -3.38 18.01 4.11
CA GLN A 110 -3.17 19.00 3.04
C GLN A 110 -1.91 18.77 2.20
N THR A 111 -1.07 17.81 2.60
CA THR A 111 0.21 17.55 1.93
C THR A 111 0.10 16.45 0.89
N VAL A 112 0.64 16.67 -0.31
CA VAL A 112 0.78 15.64 -1.34
C VAL A 112 2.26 15.33 -1.56
N PHE A 113 2.52 14.11 -2.01
CA PHE A 113 3.84 13.65 -2.44
C PHE A 113 3.89 13.63 -3.97
N VAL A 114 4.85 14.34 -4.54
CA VAL A 114 5.11 14.41 -5.98
C VAL A 114 6.40 13.70 -6.28
N LYS A 115 6.41 12.77 -7.25
CA LYS A 115 7.64 12.12 -7.74
C LYS A 115 7.74 12.17 -9.25
N GLY A 116 8.94 12.41 -9.77
CA GLY A 116 9.20 12.32 -11.20
C GLY A 116 10.52 12.97 -11.62
N LYS A 117 11.14 12.45 -12.68
CA LYS A 117 12.41 12.97 -13.23
C LYS A 117 12.36 14.45 -13.60
N ALA A 118 11.19 14.96 -13.96
CA ALA A 118 11.06 16.38 -14.29
C ALA A 118 11.27 17.29 -13.08
N LEU A 119 11.04 16.80 -11.86
CA LEU A 119 11.40 17.51 -10.64
C LEU A 119 12.91 17.74 -10.53
N LEU A 120 13.78 17.06 -11.28
CA LEU A 120 15.21 17.40 -11.31
C LEU A 120 15.49 18.78 -11.91
N ARG A 121 14.54 19.34 -12.68
CA ARG A 121 14.70 20.60 -13.44
C ARG A 121 13.67 21.67 -13.10
N THR A 122 12.67 21.35 -12.27
CA THR A 122 11.59 22.27 -11.88
C THR A 122 12.00 23.00 -10.60
N SER A 123 11.92 24.33 -10.50
CA SER A 123 12.13 25.01 -9.20
C SER A 123 10.94 24.80 -8.26
N ASP A 124 11.07 25.11 -6.97
CA ASP A 124 9.94 25.01 -6.04
C ASP A 124 8.82 26.00 -6.41
N ALA A 125 9.18 27.17 -6.94
CA ALA A 125 8.24 28.15 -7.48
C ALA A 125 7.48 27.61 -8.70
N ASP A 126 8.17 26.95 -9.63
CA ASP A 126 7.54 26.33 -10.81
C ASP A 126 6.64 25.16 -10.41
N LEU A 127 7.06 24.37 -9.43
CA LEU A 127 6.28 23.26 -8.89
C LEU A 127 4.99 23.78 -8.25
N ALA A 128 5.11 24.80 -7.38
CA ALA A 128 3.97 25.46 -6.74
C ALA A 128 3.05 26.09 -7.79
N TRP A 129 3.59 26.79 -8.79
CA TRP A 129 2.82 27.38 -9.89
C TRP A 129 2.07 26.30 -10.68
N HIS A 130 2.71 25.18 -11.00
CA HIS A 130 2.06 24.10 -11.73
C HIS A 130 0.94 23.40 -10.95
N LEU A 131 1.09 23.28 -9.64
CA LEU A 131 0.09 22.67 -8.76
C LEU A 131 -1.00 23.67 -8.35
N SER A 132 -0.78 24.97 -8.55
CA SER A 132 -1.75 26.02 -8.21
C SER A 132 -3.08 25.89 -8.94
N LYS A 133 -3.10 25.23 -10.12
CA LYS A 133 -4.32 24.90 -10.88
C LYS A 133 -5.27 23.94 -10.13
N PHE A 134 -4.78 23.22 -9.13
CA PHE A 134 -5.59 22.32 -8.30
C PHE A 134 -6.06 23.00 -7.01
N GLY A 135 -5.39 24.06 -6.58
CA GLY A 135 -5.69 24.81 -5.36
C GLY A 135 -4.48 25.65 -4.94
N LYS A 136 -4.67 26.59 -4.00
CA LYS A 136 -3.55 27.43 -3.51
C LYS A 136 -2.52 26.56 -2.80
N VAL A 137 -1.28 26.58 -3.28
CA VAL A 137 -0.13 25.93 -2.62
C VAL A 137 0.34 26.83 -1.47
N SER A 138 0.43 26.27 -0.27
CA SER A 138 0.92 26.93 0.94
C SER A 138 2.45 26.89 1.00
N ALA A 139 3.03 25.69 0.84
CA ALA A 139 4.47 25.47 0.97
C ALA A 139 4.96 24.24 0.19
N VAL A 140 6.27 24.16 -0.02
CA VAL A 140 6.99 22.98 -0.51
C VAL A 140 8.04 22.62 0.56
N PRO A 141 7.63 21.98 1.69
CA PRO A 141 8.47 21.88 2.89
C PRO A 141 9.73 21.05 2.69
N HIS A 142 9.71 20.09 1.77
CA HIS A 142 10.83 19.19 1.57
C HIS A 142 10.91 18.73 0.13
N ARG A 143 12.14 18.69 -0.38
CA ARG A 143 12.47 18.21 -1.71
C ARG A 143 13.82 17.54 -1.68
N GLU A 144 13.90 16.41 -2.37
CA GLU A 144 15.14 15.67 -2.52
C GLU A 144 15.34 15.28 -3.98
N CYS A 145 16.58 15.43 -4.43
CA CYS A 145 17.03 15.03 -5.76
C CYS A 145 18.27 14.15 -5.58
N SER A 146 18.15 12.86 -5.86
CA SER A 146 19.24 11.89 -5.75
C SER A 146 19.36 11.09 -7.05
N GLY A 147 20.42 11.40 -7.81
CA GLY A 147 20.69 10.80 -9.11
C GLY A 147 19.50 10.95 -10.09
N ASP A 148 18.90 9.82 -10.43
CA ASP A 148 17.79 9.72 -11.39
C ASP A 148 16.40 9.83 -10.75
N PHE A 149 16.36 10.10 -9.45
CA PHE A 149 15.17 10.14 -8.62
C PHE A 149 15.01 11.54 -8.01
N ALA A 150 13.79 12.06 -8.09
CA ALA A 150 13.42 13.32 -7.44
C ALA A 150 11.99 13.25 -6.92
N PHE A 151 11.80 13.81 -5.73
CA PHE A 151 10.49 13.96 -5.10
C PHE A 151 10.38 15.25 -4.32
N ALA A 152 9.15 15.66 -4.07
CA ALA A 152 8.82 16.81 -3.25
C ALA A 152 7.52 16.57 -2.48
N PHE A 153 7.44 17.17 -1.30
CA PHE A 153 6.20 17.33 -0.55
C PHE A 153 5.63 18.71 -0.84
N VAL A 154 4.33 18.78 -1.10
CA VAL A 154 3.65 20.03 -1.41
C VAL A 154 2.41 20.14 -0.55
N GLU A 155 2.35 21.20 0.24
CA GLU A 155 1.24 21.51 1.12
C GLU A 155 0.29 22.49 0.44
N PHE A 156 -1.00 22.15 0.37
CA PHE A 156 -2.05 23.04 -0.10
C PHE A 156 -2.63 23.83 1.07
N ALA A 157 -3.15 25.03 0.82
CA ALA A 157 -3.87 25.81 1.82
C ALA A 157 -5.23 25.19 2.19
N GLU A 158 -5.75 24.31 1.33
CA GLU A 158 -7.02 23.62 1.53
C GLU A 158 -6.92 22.15 1.12
N VAL A 159 -7.60 21.26 1.86
CA VAL A 159 -7.68 19.82 1.59
C VAL A 159 -8.27 19.54 0.21
N SER A 160 -9.23 20.36 -0.23
CA SER A 160 -9.87 20.28 -1.55
C SER A 160 -8.84 20.30 -2.70
N GLY A 161 -7.79 21.12 -2.55
CA GLY A 161 -6.72 21.24 -3.55
C GLY A 161 -5.82 20.01 -3.60
N ALA A 162 -5.43 19.49 -2.43
CA ALA A 162 -4.65 18.27 -2.32
C ALA A 162 -5.40 17.05 -2.91
N LEU A 163 -6.68 16.91 -2.56
CA LEU A 163 -7.55 15.85 -3.08
C LEU A 163 -7.70 15.91 -4.60
N THR A 164 -7.92 17.12 -5.15
CA THR A 164 -8.05 17.34 -6.59
C THR A 164 -6.74 17.01 -7.32
N ALA A 165 -5.59 17.41 -6.78
CA ALA A 165 -4.28 17.12 -7.36
C ALA A 165 -4.02 15.61 -7.47
N VAL A 166 -4.30 14.85 -6.40
CA VAL A 166 -4.15 13.38 -6.39
C VAL A 166 -5.11 12.72 -7.37
N ARG A 167 -6.39 13.13 -7.37
CA ARG A 167 -7.42 12.56 -8.25
C ARG A 167 -7.12 12.79 -9.73
N GLU A 168 -6.77 14.00 -10.11
CA GLU A 168 -6.46 14.35 -11.51
C GLU A 168 -5.13 13.73 -11.97
N SER A 169 -4.13 13.65 -11.08
CA SER A 169 -2.88 12.94 -11.40
C SER A 169 -3.08 11.44 -11.62
N ALA A 170 -4.06 10.81 -10.96
CA ALA A 170 -4.37 9.40 -11.17
C ALA A 170 -5.08 9.14 -12.52
N LYS A 171 -5.90 10.09 -12.99
CA LYS A 171 -6.60 10.00 -14.28
C LYS A 171 -5.69 10.23 -15.47
N ALA A 172 -4.63 11.02 -15.31
CA ALA A 172 -3.67 11.30 -16.37
C ALA A 172 -2.92 10.01 -16.78
N LYS A 173 -3.46 9.28 -17.77
CA LYS A 173 -2.84 8.10 -18.39
C LYS A 173 -1.43 8.36 -18.93
N HIS A 174 -1.05 9.62 -19.08
CA HIS A 174 0.30 10.06 -19.34
C HIS A 174 0.79 10.91 -18.18
N ARG A 175 1.79 10.39 -17.45
CA ARG A 175 2.58 11.13 -16.46
C ARG A 175 3.06 12.42 -17.13
N GLY A 176 2.42 13.53 -16.82
CA GLY A 176 2.75 14.83 -17.41
C GLY A 176 4.13 15.31 -16.96
N ARG A 177 4.42 16.59 -17.21
CA ARG A 177 5.69 17.26 -16.86
C ARG A 177 6.11 17.18 -15.39
N LEU A 178 5.34 16.60 -14.47
CA LEU A 178 5.69 16.55 -13.03
C LEU A 178 5.74 15.13 -12.47
N GLY A 179 5.49 14.12 -13.30
CA GLY A 179 5.42 12.73 -12.84
C GLY A 179 4.10 12.40 -12.15
N SER A 180 4.14 11.67 -11.03
CA SER A 180 2.95 11.22 -10.30
C SER A 180 2.77 11.97 -8.97
N VAL A 181 1.55 12.41 -8.71
CA VAL A 181 1.11 12.98 -7.43
C VAL A 181 0.30 11.92 -6.67
N GLN A 182 0.63 11.69 -5.41
CA GLN A 182 -0.03 10.72 -4.53
C GLN A 182 0.00 11.22 -3.09
N TRP A 183 -0.79 10.62 -2.21
CA TRP A 183 -0.68 10.89 -0.78
C TRP A 183 0.67 10.36 -0.23
N PRO A 184 1.31 11.07 0.73
CA PRO A 184 2.41 10.53 1.53
C PRO A 184 2.00 9.20 2.17
N LYS A 185 2.92 8.26 2.31
CA LYS A 185 2.60 6.95 2.89
C LYS A 185 2.66 6.95 4.41
N ARG A 186 3.61 7.68 4.99
CA ARG A 186 3.75 7.90 6.44
C ARG A 186 3.48 9.37 6.76
N VAL A 187 2.53 9.61 7.65
CA VAL A 187 2.23 10.96 8.18
C VAL A 187 2.98 11.17 9.50
N GLY A 188 3.10 10.14 10.34
CA GLY A 188 3.67 10.24 11.68
C GLY A 188 5.18 10.51 11.74
N ALA A 189 5.98 9.85 10.90
CA ALA A 189 7.44 10.03 10.92
C ALA A 189 7.90 11.41 10.38
N PHE A 190 7.01 12.17 9.72
CA PHE A 190 7.37 13.43 9.11
C PHE A 190 7.33 14.62 10.10
N ILE A 191 6.55 14.49 11.17
CA ILE A 191 6.37 15.56 12.16
C ILE A 191 7.47 15.51 13.24
N GLU A 192 7.89 14.31 13.66
CA GLU A 192 8.87 14.16 14.76
C GLU A 192 10.32 14.40 14.32
N ASP A 193 10.70 14.00 13.10
CA ASP A 193 12.11 14.09 12.66
C ASP A 193 12.54 15.52 12.23
N TYR A 194 11.61 16.45 11.99
CA TYR A 194 11.90 17.83 11.57
C TYR A 194 11.57 18.90 12.62
N LEU A 195 10.85 18.55 13.70
CA LEU A 195 10.61 19.46 14.83
C LEU A 195 11.65 19.34 15.95
N THR A 196 12.69 18.51 15.76
CA THR A 196 13.73 18.23 16.76
C THR A 196 15.15 18.62 16.29
N ILE A 197 15.27 19.58 15.36
CA ILE A 197 16.55 20.23 15.00
C ILE A 197 16.46 21.73 15.26
#